data_AF-A0A6B0R9I8-F1
#
_entry.id   AF-A0A6B0R9I8-F1
#
_cell.length_a   1.000
_cell.length_b   1.000
_cell.length_c   1.000
_cell.angle_alpha   90.00
_cell.angle_beta   90.00
_cell.angle_gamma   90.00
#
_symmetry.space_group_name_H-M   'P 1'
#
loop_
_entity.id
_entity.type
_entity.pdbx_description
1 polymer ?
#
loop_
_entity_poly.entity_id
_entity_poly.type
_entity_poly.pdbx_seq_one_letter_code
_entity_poly.pdbx_strand_id
1 'polypeptide(L)'
;MDEGLLAPQWLFGTGLASSLIGYVLFYLTDGDEGRKKSVRTRRADLKGAQVFITFTYGFSPVLKTLTESVSTDTIYALAAFMLLGHLIFFDYGANAAIASCTLSLNVAVFASVCLASRLPRSLHAFIMAMSAIQIFALWPILQKKLKACMPRSYVGVTLLFAFSALGGLPSLSAVGAIPFALLLVSISCLCPFYLIHLQLFKENFYGPWDEAEIKEGLSRFLS
;
A
#
# COMPACT_ATOMS: atom_id res chain seq x y z
N MET A 1 1.14 -9.47 -28.16
CA MET A 1 1.81 -8.82 -27.01
C MET A 1 2.91 -7.98 -27.61
N ASP A 2 2.76 -6.66 -27.57
CA ASP A 2 3.73 -5.74 -28.16
C ASP A 2 5.02 -5.76 -27.33
N GLU A 3 5.98 -6.57 -27.75
CA GLU A 3 7.30 -6.78 -27.12
C GLU A 3 8.10 -5.47 -26.92
N GLY A 4 7.70 -4.37 -27.58
CA GLY A 4 8.32 -3.05 -27.44
C GLY A 4 7.85 -2.21 -26.24
N LEU A 5 6.58 -2.36 -25.80
CA LEU A 5 5.99 -1.48 -24.78
C LEU A 5 6.43 -1.83 -23.34
N LEU A 6 6.73 -3.10 -23.09
CA LEU A 6 7.19 -3.61 -21.78
C LEU A 6 8.71 -3.74 -21.71
N ALA A 7 9.45 -3.01 -22.55
CA ALA A 7 10.90 -3.09 -22.53
C ALA A 7 11.42 -2.71 -21.13
N PRO A 8 12.38 -3.46 -20.54
CA PRO A 8 12.87 -3.25 -19.18
C PRO A 8 13.31 -1.80 -18.90
N GLN A 9 13.87 -1.12 -19.92
CA GLN A 9 14.31 0.26 -19.84
C GLN A 9 13.17 1.25 -19.57
N TRP A 10 12.00 1.05 -20.18
CA TRP A 10 10.84 1.91 -19.95
C TRP A 10 10.27 1.69 -18.56
N LEU A 11 10.18 0.43 -18.11
CA LEU A 11 9.73 0.08 -16.76
C LEU A 11 10.69 0.61 -15.68
N PHE A 12 11.99 0.56 -15.92
CA PHE A 12 12.97 1.13 -15.02
C PHE A 12 12.87 2.66 -14.99
N GLY A 13 12.71 3.30 -16.15
CA GLY A 13 12.51 4.75 -16.25
C GLY A 13 11.25 5.24 -15.51
N THR A 14 10.13 4.54 -15.65
CA THR A 14 8.89 4.88 -14.92
C THR A 14 9.01 4.63 -13.41
N GLY A 15 9.73 3.58 -13.00
CA GLY A 15 10.07 3.34 -11.59
C GLY A 15 10.93 4.46 -10.98
N LEU A 16 11.95 4.91 -11.71
CA LEU A 16 12.78 6.04 -11.28
C LEU A 16 11.97 7.34 -11.21
N ALA A 17 11.15 7.63 -12.23
CA ALA A 17 10.30 8.81 -12.27
C ALA A 17 9.32 8.83 -11.08
N SER A 18 8.65 7.71 -10.81
CA SER A 18 7.73 7.60 -9.68
C SER A 18 8.44 7.71 -8.33
N SER A 19 9.67 7.21 -8.20
CA SER A 19 10.49 7.36 -6.99
C SER A 19 10.90 8.82 -6.78
N LEU A 20 11.30 9.53 -7.84
CA LEU A 20 11.60 10.96 -7.82
C LEU A 20 10.37 11.78 -7.42
N ILE A 21 9.22 11.51 -8.04
CA ILE A 21 7.95 12.18 -7.69
C ILE A 21 7.59 11.92 -6.22
N GLY A 22 7.70 10.67 -5.76
CA GLY A 22 7.48 10.31 -4.36
C GLY A 22 8.41 11.03 -3.41
N TYR A 23 9.70 11.15 -3.75
CA TYR A 23 10.69 11.89 -2.96
C TYR A 23 10.38 13.40 -2.92
N VAL A 24 10.01 13.99 -4.05
CA VAL A 24 9.59 15.41 -4.10
C VAL A 24 8.33 15.62 -3.27
N LEU A 25 7.33 14.75 -3.36
CA LEU A 25 6.11 14.86 -2.57
C LEU A 25 6.41 14.71 -1.07
N PHE A 26 7.28 13.78 -0.70
CA PHE A 26 7.76 13.61 0.67
C PHE A 26 8.47 14.88 1.17
N TYR A 27 9.31 15.48 0.33
CA TYR A 27 10.04 16.71 0.66
C TYR A 27 9.13 17.93 0.79
N LEU A 28 8.11 18.07 -0.07
CA LEU A 28 7.13 19.15 0.02
C LEU A 28 6.23 19.03 1.26
N THR A 29 6.04 17.80 1.73
CA THR A 29 5.26 17.50 2.94
C THR A 29 6.09 17.69 4.21
N ASP A 30 7.43 17.76 4.10
CA ASP A 30 8.33 17.95 5.23
C ASP A 30 8.40 19.43 5.63
N GLY A 31 8.12 19.72 6.90
CA GLY A 31 8.10 21.09 7.43
C GLY A 31 9.48 21.76 7.50
N ASP A 32 9.51 23.04 7.88
CA ASP A 32 10.75 23.85 7.89
C ASP A 32 11.83 23.31 8.87
N GLU A 33 11.42 22.66 9.97
CA GLU A 33 12.34 21.95 10.89
C GLU A 33 12.88 20.63 10.31
N GLY A 34 12.06 19.90 9.54
CA GLY A 34 12.47 18.68 8.85
C GLY A 34 13.54 18.97 7.79
N ARG A 35 13.38 20.10 7.08
CA ARG A 35 14.26 20.57 6.02
C ARG A 35 15.72 20.78 6.44
N LYS A 36 15.97 21.22 7.69
CA LYS A 36 17.33 21.41 8.23
C LYS A 36 18.00 20.09 8.65
N LYS A 37 17.24 19.15 9.21
CA LYS A 37 17.74 17.78 9.50
C LYS A 37 17.93 16.96 8.20
N SER A 38 17.17 17.27 7.15
CA SER A 38 17.10 16.55 5.88
C SER A 38 18.45 16.43 5.14
N VAL A 39 19.37 17.41 5.22
CA VAL A 39 20.60 17.37 4.40
C VAL A 39 21.55 16.23 4.80
N ARG A 40 21.74 15.98 6.10
CA ARG A 40 22.57 14.87 6.59
C ARG A 40 21.89 13.52 6.33
N THR A 41 20.57 13.47 6.54
CA THR A 41 19.75 12.27 6.29
C THR A 41 19.74 11.93 4.79
N ARG A 42 19.68 12.91 3.89
CA ARG A 42 19.68 12.72 2.44
C ARG A 42 20.90 11.98 1.93
N ARG A 43 22.09 12.28 2.47
CA ARG A 43 23.31 11.53 2.10
C ARG A 43 23.24 10.09 2.61
N ALA A 44 22.64 9.86 3.78
CA ALA A 44 22.44 8.51 4.31
C ALA A 44 21.40 7.74 3.48
N ASP A 45 20.29 8.37 3.12
CA ASP A 45 19.23 7.79 2.29
C ASP A 45 19.72 7.48 0.88
N LEU A 46 20.48 8.40 0.26
CA LEU A 46 21.08 8.18 -1.05
C LEU A 46 22.10 7.03 -1.02
N LYS A 47 22.94 6.98 0.02
CA LYS A 47 23.87 5.85 0.23
C LYS A 47 23.11 4.55 0.43
N GLY A 48 22.05 4.55 1.23
CA GLY A 48 21.17 3.40 1.45
C GLY A 48 20.52 2.92 0.16
N ALA A 49 19.97 3.84 -0.63
CA ALA A 49 19.37 3.55 -1.93
C ALA A 49 20.40 3.00 -2.92
N GLN A 50 21.60 3.57 -2.98
CA GLN A 50 22.68 3.08 -3.83
C GLN A 50 23.10 1.65 -3.44
N VAL A 51 23.29 1.39 -2.14
CA VAL A 51 23.61 0.04 -1.63
C VAL A 51 22.48 -0.92 -1.97
N PHE A 52 21.23 -0.52 -1.74
CA PHE A 52 20.06 -1.32 -2.03
C PHE A 52 19.98 -1.68 -3.53
N ILE A 53 20.07 -0.70 -4.43
CA ILE A 53 20.05 -0.91 -5.88
C ILE A 53 21.16 -1.85 -6.33
N THR A 54 22.39 -1.61 -5.86
CA THR A 54 23.55 -2.42 -6.25
C THR A 54 23.40 -3.87 -5.78
N PHE A 55 22.95 -4.05 -4.54
CA PHE A 55 22.72 -5.38 -3.97
C PHE A 55 21.60 -6.11 -4.70
N THR A 56 20.42 -5.49 -4.88
CA THR A 56 19.30 -6.10 -5.57
C THR A 56 19.63 -6.43 -7.03
N TYR A 57 20.45 -5.62 -7.69
CA TYR A 57 20.94 -5.92 -9.04
C TYR A 57 21.86 -7.15 -9.04
N GLY A 58 22.80 -7.24 -8.09
CA GLY A 58 23.69 -8.41 -7.96
C GLY A 58 22.95 -9.70 -7.59
N PHE A 59 21.92 -9.61 -6.76
CA PHE A 59 21.11 -10.76 -6.33
C PHE A 59 19.96 -11.11 -7.28
N SER A 60 19.68 -10.26 -8.28
CA SER A 60 18.66 -10.51 -9.30
C SER A 60 18.69 -11.92 -9.93
N PRO A 61 19.84 -12.47 -10.39
CA PRO A 61 19.88 -13.85 -10.90
C PRO A 61 19.51 -14.88 -9.83
N VAL A 62 19.91 -14.67 -8.58
CA VAL A 62 19.58 -15.56 -7.46
C VAL A 62 18.08 -15.53 -7.15
N LEU A 63 17.48 -14.33 -7.12
CA LEU A 63 16.03 -14.16 -6.95
C LEU A 63 15.25 -14.86 -8.06
N LYS A 64 15.79 -14.85 -9.28
CA LYS A 64 15.19 -15.55 -10.41
C LYS A 64 15.24 -17.07 -10.21
N THR A 65 16.38 -17.61 -9.81
CA THR A 65 16.59 -19.07 -9.70
C THR A 65 16.00 -19.68 -8.42
N LEU A 66 15.65 -18.87 -7.41
CA LEU A 66 15.30 -19.34 -6.07
C LEU A 66 14.11 -20.31 -6.02
N THR A 67 13.11 -20.08 -6.87
CA THR A 67 11.89 -20.90 -6.92
C THR A 67 11.66 -21.52 -8.28
N GLU A 68 12.71 -21.61 -9.11
CA GLU A 68 12.62 -22.19 -10.46
C GLU A 68 12.20 -23.67 -10.43
N SER A 69 12.66 -24.42 -9.42
CA SER A 69 12.38 -25.85 -9.22
C SER A 69 10.95 -26.17 -8.75
N VAL A 70 10.19 -25.16 -8.31
CA VAL A 70 8.80 -25.31 -7.87
C VAL A 70 7.86 -25.20 -9.09
N SER A 71 6.66 -25.79 -9.04
CA SER A 71 5.72 -25.66 -10.16
C SER A 71 5.15 -24.25 -10.27
N THR A 72 4.75 -23.84 -11.48
CA THR A 72 4.18 -22.50 -11.74
C THR A 72 2.88 -22.29 -10.99
N ASP A 73 2.00 -23.29 -10.97
CA ASP A 73 0.68 -23.19 -10.38
C ASP A 73 0.75 -23.01 -8.86
N THR A 74 1.69 -23.70 -8.22
CA THR A 74 1.92 -23.57 -6.77
C THR A 74 2.53 -22.22 -6.42
N ILE A 75 3.39 -21.65 -7.26
CA ILE A 75 3.92 -20.29 -7.05
C ILE A 75 2.83 -19.24 -7.15
N TYR A 76 1.94 -19.33 -8.14
CA TYR A 76 0.83 -18.39 -8.24
C TYR A 76 -0.10 -18.49 -7.04
N ALA A 77 -0.42 -19.71 -6.59
CA ALA A 77 -1.21 -19.92 -5.38
C ALA A 77 -0.51 -19.35 -4.14
N LEU A 78 0.78 -19.65 -3.95
CA LEU A 78 1.57 -19.17 -2.81
C LEU A 78 1.67 -17.64 -2.81
N ALA A 79 1.95 -17.03 -3.95
CA ALA A 79 2.00 -15.58 -4.08
C ALA A 79 0.64 -14.94 -3.77
N ALA A 80 -0.47 -15.53 -4.24
CA ALA A 80 -1.81 -15.05 -3.92
C ALA A 80 -2.11 -15.12 -2.41
N PHE A 81 -1.81 -16.25 -1.76
CA PHE A 81 -1.99 -16.39 -0.30
C PHE A 81 -1.10 -15.43 0.49
N MET A 82 0.13 -15.19 0.04
CA MET A 82 1.02 -14.22 0.66
C MET A 82 0.51 -12.79 0.47
N LEU A 83 0.04 -12.41 -0.72
CA LEU A 83 -0.57 -11.08 -0.93
C LEU A 83 -1.85 -10.89 -0.09
N LEU A 84 -2.65 -11.94 0.09
CA LEU A 84 -3.78 -11.93 1.04
C LEU A 84 -3.30 -11.77 2.48
N GLY A 85 -2.23 -12.48 2.86
CA GLY A 85 -1.59 -12.33 4.17
C GLY A 85 -1.10 -10.90 4.41
N HIS A 86 -0.48 -10.28 3.41
CA HIS A 86 -0.10 -8.87 3.46
C HIS A 86 -1.30 -7.99 3.77
N LEU A 87 -2.42 -8.17 3.06
CA LEU A 87 -3.67 -7.43 3.27
C LEU A 87 -4.24 -7.59 4.68
N ILE A 88 -4.14 -8.78 5.28
CA ILE A 88 -4.63 -9.09 6.63
C ILE A 88 -3.74 -8.48 7.71
N PHE A 89 -2.41 -8.61 7.57
CA PHE A 89 -1.45 -8.17 8.60
C PHE A 89 -1.04 -6.70 8.47
N PHE A 90 -1.49 -6.02 7.41
CA PHE A 90 -1.18 -4.61 7.20
C PHE A 90 -1.81 -3.72 8.26
N ASP A 91 -1.02 -2.77 8.78
CA ASP A 91 -1.47 -1.79 9.75
C ASP A 91 -2.18 -0.61 9.05
N TYR A 92 -3.51 -0.68 9.01
CA TYR A 92 -4.40 0.36 8.49
C TYR A 92 -4.62 1.53 9.45
N GLY A 93 -4.00 1.54 10.64
CA GLY A 93 -4.18 2.57 11.66
C GLY A 93 -5.30 2.27 12.66
N ALA A 94 -5.83 1.05 12.68
CA ALA A 94 -6.57 0.52 13.81
C ALA A 94 -5.55 -0.09 14.78
N ASN A 95 -5.68 0.15 16.09
CA ASN A 95 -4.90 -0.52 17.14
C ASN A 95 -5.27 -2.01 17.25
N ALA A 96 -5.22 -2.74 16.14
CA ALA A 96 -5.52 -4.15 16.06
C ALA A 96 -4.26 -4.92 16.48
N ALA A 97 -4.40 -5.76 17.52
CA ALA A 97 -3.31 -6.59 18.05
C ALA A 97 -2.69 -7.57 17.03
N ILE A 98 -3.34 -7.77 15.88
CA ILE A 98 -2.96 -8.73 14.85
C ILE A 98 -2.05 -8.07 13.78
N ALA A 99 -2.04 -6.74 13.65
CA ALA A 99 -1.29 -6.07 12.60
C ALA A 99 0.20 -5.93 12.94
N SER A 100 1.08 -6.33 12.01
CA SER A 100 2.53 -6.20 12.15
C SER A 100 3.14 -5.71 10.85
N CYS A 101 3.68 -4.49 10.88
CA CYS A 101 4.32 -3.84 9.72
C CYS A 101 5.43 -4.72 9.12
N THR A 102 6.28 -5.29 9.97
CA THR A 102 7.40 -6.14 9.54
C THR A 102 6.92 -7.43 8.89
N LEU A 103 5.91 -8.10 9.49
CA LEU A 103 5.37 -9.34 8.94
C LEU A 103 4.71 -9.09 7.58
N SER A 104 3.86 -8.06 7.52
CA SER A 104 3.14 -7.66 6.30
C SER A 104 4.11 -7.33 5.16
N LEU A 105 5.19 -6.59 5.44
CA LEU A 105 6.20 -6.25 4.44
C LEU A 105 6.98 -7.49 3.97
N ASN A 106 7.45 -8.34 4.89
CA ASN A 106 8.20 -9.55 4.55
C ASN A 106 7.39 -10.49 3.66
N VAL A 107 6.11 -10.69 3.99
CA VAL A 107 5.18 -11.52 3.22
C VAL A 107 4.94 -10.95 1.81
N ALA A 108 4.76 -9.63 1.66
CA ALA A 108 4.58 -9.01 0.36
C ALA A 108 5.85 -9.05 -0.52
N VAL A 109 7.02 -8.84 0.09
CA VAL A 109 8.31 -8.96 -0.60
C VAL A 109 8.53 -10.41 -1.05
N PHE A 110 8.24 -11.39 -0.19
CA PHE A 110 8.34 -12.81 -0.56
C PHE A 110 7.40 -13.17 -1.72
N ALA A 111 6.14 -12.72 -1.69
CA ALA A 111 5.22 -12.91 -2.81
C ALA A 111 5.76 -12.33 -4.13
N SER A 112 6.35 -11.13 -4.06
CA SER A 112 6.94 -10.45 -5.21
C SER A 112 8.16 -11.20 -5.75
N VAL A 113 8.99 -11.77 -4.88
CA VAL A 113 10.13 -12.62 -5.27
C VAL A 113 9.66 -13.93 -5.91
N CYS A 114 8.61 -14.56 -5.37
CA CYS A 114 8.02 -15.76 -5.96
C CYS A 114 7.49 -15.48 -7.39
N LEU A 115 6.87 -14.32 -7.61
CA LEU A 115 6.43 -13.91 -8.95
C LEU A 115 7.63 -13.56 -9.86
N ALA A 116 8.64 -12.87 -9.32
CA ALA A 116 9.84 -12.47 -10.05
C ALA A 116 10.61 -13.64 -10.66
N SER A 117 10.60 -14.82 -10.04
CA SER A 117 11.27 -16.01 -10.55
C SER A 117 10.72 -16.52 -11.88
N ARG A 118 9.46 -16.19 -12.20
CA ARG A 118 8.80 -16.58 -13.44
C ARG A 118 9.03 -15.60 -14.58
N LEU A 119 9.69 -14.48 -14.33
CA LEU A 119 10.00 -13.53 -15.38
C LEU A 119 11.23 -14.00 -16.18
N PRO A 120 11.20 -13.88 -17.53
CA PRO A 120 12.18 -14.51 -18.40
C PRO A 120 13.59 -13.92 -18.26
N ARG A 121 13.72 -12.64 -17.92
CA ARG A 121 15.00 -11.93 -17.83
C ARG A 121 15.27 -11.47 -16.39
N SER A 122 16.51 -11.60 -15.94
CA SER A 122 16.96 -11.13 -14.61
C SER A 122 16.63 -9.64 -14.40
N LEU A 123 16.79 -8.80 -15.42
CA LEU A 123 16.41 -7.38 -15.36
C LEU A 123 14.95 -7.16 -14.95
N HIS A 124 14.03 -8.01 -15.39
CA HIS A 124 12.63 -7.89 -14.97
C HIS A 124 12.44 -8.31 -13.50
N ALA A 125 13.17 -9.31 -13.01
CA ALA A 125 13.16 -9.69 -11.60
C ALA A 125 13.74 -8.57 -10.71
N PHE A 126 14.78 -7.87 -11.17
CA PHE A 126 15.32 -6.68 -10.51
C PHE A 126 14.27 -5.57 -10.42
N ILE A 127 13.63 -5.23 -11.54
CA ILE A 127 12.58 -4.19 -11.58
C ILE A 127 11.39 -4.58 -10.70
N MET A 128 10.96 -5.85 -10.71
CA MET A 128 9.89 -6.36 -9.85
C MET A 128 10.23 -6.17 -8.35
N ALA A 129 11.47 -6.49 -7.94
CA ALA A 129 11.91 -6.31 -6.56
C ALA A 129 11.97 -4.82 -6.14
N MET A 130 12.46 -3.95 -7.03
CA MET A 130 12.46 -2.50 -6.81
C MET A 130 11.03 -1.96 -6.67
N SER A 131 10.14 -2.34 -7.58
CA SER A 131 8.73 -1.95 -7.56
C SER A 131 8.00 -2.48 -6.33
N ALA A 132 8.31 -3.70 -5.88
CA ALA A 132 7.74 -4.27 -4.66
C ALA A 132 8.02 -3.39 -3.44
N ILE A 133 9.26 -2.94 -3.26
CA ILE A 133 9.61 -2.05 -2.13
C ILE A 133 8.99 -0.68 -2.29
N GLN A 134 8.90 -0.18 -3.53
CA GLN A 134 8.24 1.08 -3.79
C GLN A 134 6.75 1.06 -3.41
N ILE A 135 6.03 -0.02 -3.79
CA ILE A 135 4.59 -0.17 -3.56
C ILE A 135 4.28 -0.60 -2.12
N PHE A 136 5.02 -1.55 -1.55
CA PHE A 136 4.70 -2.14 -0.25
C PHE A 136 5.37 -1.45 0.95
N ALA A 137 6.46 -0.69 0.73
CA ALA A 137 7.16 -0.01 1.81
C ALA A 137 7.07 1.52 1.68
N LEU A 138 7.58 2.08 0.58
CA LEU A 138 7.68 3.55 0.44
C LEU A 138 6.31 4.22 0.33
N TRP A 139 5.41 3.64 -0.47
CA TRP A 139 4.08 4.20 -0.68
C TRP A 139 3.24 4.29 0.61
N PRO A 140 3.12 3.23 1.45
CA PRO A 140 2.49 3.32 2.76
C PRO A 140 3.08 4.38 3.68
N ILE A 141 4.40 4.53 3.72
CA ILE A 141 5.08 5.55 4.54
C ILE A 141 4.67 6.95 4.07
N LEU A 142 4.67 7.18 2.76
CA LEU A 142 4.25 8.43 2.14
C LEU A 142 2.77 8.74 2.45
N GLN A 143 1.89 7.74 2.33
CA GLN A 143 0.47 7.87 2.66
C GLN A 143 0.24 8.23 4.14
N LYS A 144 0.92 7.56 5.07
CA LYS A 144 0.82 7.86 6.52
C LYS A 144 1.25 9.30 6.81
N LYS A 145 2.33 9.77 6.17
CA LYS A 145 2.78 11.18 6.29
C LYS A 145 1.80 12.16 5.67
N LEU A 146 1.31 11.89 4.46
CA LEU A 146 0.35 12.75 3.77
C LEU A 146 -0.96 12.88 4.55
N LYS A 147 -1.45 11.77 5.13
CA LYS A 147 -2.64 11.76 6.01
C LYS A 147 -2.44 12.63 7.25
N ALA A 148 -1.25 12.61 7.86
CA ALA A 148 -0.94 13.38 9.06
C ALA A 148 -0.82 14.89 8.79
N CYS A 149 -0.21 15.28 7.66
CA CYS A 149 0.01 16.69 7.35
C CYS A 149 -1.17 17.35 6.60
N MET A 150 -1.78 16.64 5.66
CA MET A 150 -2.75 17.19 4.69
C MET A 150 -3.89 16.20 4.40
N PRO A 151 -4.89 16.05 5.30
CA PRO A 151 -5.93 15.02 5.18
C PRO A 151 -6.82 15.16 3.94
N ARG A 152 -7.06 16.39 3.46
CA ARG A 152 -7.85 16.62 2.23
C ARG A 152 -7.12 16.14 0.97
N SER A 153 -5.82 16.42 0.87
CA SER A 153 -4.99 15.99 -0.26
C SER A 153 -4.85 14.46 -0.30
N TYR A 154 -4.72 13.84 0.87
CA TYR A 154 -4.69 12.38 1.01
C TYR A 154 -5.91 11.69 0.38
N VAL A 155 -7.12 12.21 0.59
CA VAL A 155 -8.34 11.66 -0.02
C VAL A 155 -8.28 11.76 -1.54
N GLY A 156 -7.89 12.92 -2.08
CA GLY A 156 -7.75 13.11 -3.53
C GLY A 156 -6.73 12.16 -4.17
N VAL A 157 -5.56 12.00 -3.55
CA VAL A 157 -4.51 11.08 -4.02
C VAL A 157 -4.98 9.63 -3.98
N THR A 158 -5.69 9.23 -2.92
CA THR A 158 -6.22 7.87 -2.78
C THR A 158 -7.29 7.57 -3.82
N LEU A 159 -8.21 8.51 -4.06
CA LEU A 159 -9.24 8.38 -5.10
C LEU A 159 -8.61 8.32 -6.49
N LEU A 160 -7.66 9.20 -6.80
CA LEU A 160 -6.94 9.19 -8.07
C LEU A 160 -6.27 7.83 -8.33
N PHE A 161 -5.59 7.30 -7.31
CA PHE A 161 -4.96 5.98 -7.40
C PHE A 161 -6.00 4.88 -7.65
N ALA A 162 -7.12 4.89 -6.92
CA ALA A 162 -8.20 3.93 -7.08
C ALA A 162 -8.82 3.97 -8.49
N PHE A 163 -9.12 5.17 -9.02
CA PHE A 163 -9.64 5.34 -10.38
C PHE A 163 -8.61 4.91 -11.43
N SER A 164 -7.32 5.21 -11.23
CA SER A 164 -6.28 4.76 -12.15
C SER A 164 -6.17 3.23 -12.21
N ALA A 165 -6.26 2.55 -11.06
CA ALA A 165 -6.28 1.10 -11.00
C ALA A 165 -7.52 0.50 -11.68
N LEU A 166 -8.70 1.11 -11.44
CA LEU A 166 -9.96 0.67 -12.02
C LEU A 166 -10.01 0.87 -13.55
N GLY A 167 -9.41 1.95 -14.06
CA GLY A 167 -9.31 2.23 -15.49
C GLY A 167 -8.26 1.39 -16.22
N GLY A 168 -7.16 1.05 -15.55
CA GLY A 168 -6.05 0.29 -16.14
C GLY A 168 -6.27 -1.23 -16.18
N LEU A 169 -6.94 -1.81 -15.17
CA LEU A 169 -7.13 -3.25 -15.08
C LEU A 169 -7.94 -3.88 -16.24
N PRO A 170 -9.00 -3.23 -16.77
CA PRO A 170 -9.73 -3.72 -17.95
C PRO A 170 -8.86 -3.88 -19.20
N SER A 171 -7.80 -3.07 -19.34
CA SER A 171 -6.85 -3.16 -20.46
C SER A 171 -6.01 -4.44 -20.40
N LEU A 172 -5.89 -5.07 -19.23
CA LEU A 172 -5.09 -6.28 -19.03
C LEU A 172 -5.96 -7.55 -18.95
N SER A 173 -7.06 -7.49 -18.21
CA SER A 173 -8.04 -8.59 -18.11
C SER A 173 -9.41 -8.07 -17.70
N ALA A 174 -10.37 -8.12 -18.62
CA ALA A 174 -11.76 -7.75 -18.36
C ALA A 174 -12.40 -8.64 -17.27
N VAL A 175 -12.06 -9.93 -17.26
CA VAL A 175 -12.60 -10.90 -16.28
C VAL A 175 -12.09 -10.60 -14.87
N GLY A 176 -10.82 -10.16 -14.72
CA GLY A 176 -10.26 -9.77 -13.43
C GLY A 176 -10.71 -8.38 -12.95
N ALA A 177 -11.08 -7.49 -13.88
CA ALA A 177 -11.53 -6.15 -13.55
C ALA A 177 -12.86 -6.13 -12.78
N ILE A 178 -13.79 -7.02 -13.12
CA ILE A 178 -15.11 -7.12 -12.47
C ILE A 178 -14.99 -7.43 -10.96
N PRO A 179 -14.34 -8.53 -10.52
CA PRO A 179 -14.22 -8.84 -9.11
C PRO A 179 -13.39 -7.79 -8.35
N PHE A 180 -12.38 -7.19 -8.99
CA PHE A 180 -11.63 -6.09 -8.38
C PHE A 180 -12.52 -4.85 -8.12
N ALA A 181 -13.33 -4.46 -9.10
CA ALA A 181 -14.28 -3.36 -8.96
C ALA A 181 -15.30 -3.63 -7.85
N LEU A 182 -15.89 -4.84 -7.84
CA LEU A 182 -16.84 -5.26 -6.80
C LEU A 182 -16.21 -5.23 -5.41
N LEU A 183 -14.98 -5.74 -5.26
CA LEU A 183 -14.26 -5.73 -3.99
C LEU A 183 -13.97 -4.30 -3.52
N LEU A 184 -13.55 -3.41 -4.43
CA LEU A 184 -13.26 -2.01 -4.09
C LEU A 184 -14.52 -1.26 -3.64
N VAL A 185 -15.63 -1.42 -4.35
CA VAL A 185 -16.93 -0.83 -3.97
C VAL A 185 -17.44 -1.44 -2.67
N SER A 186 -17.23 -2.74 -2.46
CA SER A 186 -17.61 -3.43 -1.23
C SER A 186 -16.90 -2.86 -0.01
N ILE A 187 -15.58 -2.74 -0.06
CA ILE A 187 -14.78 -2.25 1.06
C ILE A 187 -14.99 -0.74 1.28
N SER A 188 -15.09 0.05 0.20
CA SER A 188 -15.12 1.51 0.30
C SER A 188 -16.51 2.09 0.59
N CYS A 189 -17.58 1.42 0.16
CA CYS A 189 -18.94 1.94 0.25
C CYS A 189 -19.86 0.99 1.04
N LEU A 190 -19.96 -0.28 0.65
CA LEU A 190 -20.92 -1.22 1.26
C LEU A 190 -20.59 -1.51 2.72
N CYS A 191 -19.32 -1.76 3.04
CA CYS A 191 -18.88 -2.03 4.41
C CYS A 191 -19.13 -0.84 5.36
N PRO A 192 -18.66 0.39 5.08
CA PRO A 192 -18.97 1.53 5.96
C PRO A 192 -20.46 1.85 6.01
N PHE A 193 -21.19 1.74 4.88
CA PHE A 193 -22.65 1.93 4.88
C PHE A 193 -23.35 0.92 5.79
N TYR A 194 -22.98 -0.36 5.69
CA TYR A 194 -23.54 -1.42 6.52
C TYR A 194 -23.17 -1.23 8.00
N LEU A 195 -21.92 -0.87 8.31
CA LEU A 195 -21.50 -0.57 9.68
C LEU A 195 -22.25 0.62 10.27
N ILE A 196 -22.46 1.70 9.50
CA ILE A 196 -23.25 2.87 9.93
C ILE A 196 -24.71 2.47 10.15
N HIS A 197 -25.29 1.66 9.25
CA HIS A 197 -26.65 1.15 9.41
C HIS A 197 -26.79 0.29 10.67
N LEU A 198 -25.80 -0.55 10.98
CA LEU A 198 -25.78 -1.34 12.21
C LEU A 198 -25.64 -0.48 13.48
N GLN A 199 -25.00 0.69 13.42
CA GLN A 199 -24.99 1.62 14.57
C GLN A 199 -26.40 2.07 14.96
N LEU A 200 -27.37 2.11 14.03
CA LEU A 200 -28.75 2.50 14.31
C LEU A 200 -29.50 1.46 15.16
N PHE A 201 -29.10 0.19 15.13
CA PHE A 201 -29.71 -0.90 15.89
C PHE A 201 -28.94 -1.23 17.17
N LYS A 202 -27.95 -0.40 17.53
CA LYS A 202 -27.19 -0.59 18.76
C LYS A 202 -28.04 -0.15 19.95
N GLU A 203 -28.68 -1.11 20.59
CA GLU A 203 -29.31 -0.90 21.89
C GLU A 203 -28.22 -0.61 22.94
N ASN A 204 -28.28 0.57 23.56
CA ASN A 204 -27.36 0.94 24.63
C ASN A 204 -27.90 0.37 25.94
N PHE A 205 -27.32 -0.75 26.40
CA PHE A 205 -27.64 -1.31 27.70
C PHE A 205 -27.04 -0.45 28.80
N TYR A 206 -27.84 0.46 29.35
CA TYR A 206 -27.45 1.26 30.51
C TYR A 206 -27.26 0.35 31.72
N GLY A 207 -26.05 0.34 32.26
CA GLY A 207 -25.78 -0.27 33.55
C GLY A 207 -26.32 0.58 34.69
N PRO A 208 -26.55 0.02 35.90
CA PRO A 208 -26.99 0.78 37.07
C PRO A 208 -25.96 1.81 37.58
N TRP A 209 -24.79 1.89 36.93
CA TRP A 209 -23.67 2.78 37.26
C TRP A 209 -23.27 3.69 36.08
N ASP A 210 -24.06 3.73 34.99
CA ASP A 210 -23.79 4.58 33.84
C ASP A 210 -24.07 6.06 34.19
N GLU A 211 -23.25 6.98 33.68
CA GLU A 211 -23.41 8.41 34.00
C GLU A 211 -24.76 8.92 33.48
N ALA A 212 -25.49 9.66 34.34
CA ALA A 212 -26.76 10.23 33.94
C ALA A 212 -26.57 11.26 32.83
N GLU A 213 -27.03 10.95 31.61
CA GLU A 213 -27.09 11.92 30.53
C GLU A 213 -28.03 13.07 30.93
N ILE A 214 -27.48 14.27 31.14
CA ILE A 214 -28.25 15.49 31.37
C ILE A 214 -28.92 15.86 30.05
N LYS A 215 -30.13 15.32 29.81
CA LYS A 215 -30.99 15.81 28.75
C LYS A 215 -31.38 17.24 29.11
N GLU A 216 -30.84 18.20 28.38
CA GLU A 216 -30.95 19.64 28.65
C GLU A 216 -32.41 20.10 28.82
N GLY A 217 -32.87 20.10 30.06
CA GLY A 217 -33.95 20.95 30.55
C GLY A 217 -33.44 22.33 30.98
N LEU A 218 -32.19 22.68 30.66
CA LEU A 218 -31.53 23.92 31.09
C LEU A 218 -32.21 25.16 30.50
N SER A 219 -32.86 25.04 29.34
CA SER A 219 -33.66 26.11 28.72
C SER A 219 -34.95 26.45 29.48
N ARG A 220 -35.41 25.58 30.38
CA ARG A 220 -36.62 25.80 31.19
C ARG A 220 -36.33 26.41 32.57
N PHE A 221 -35.06 26.48 32.97
CA PHE A 221 -34.62 27.04 34.26
C PHE A 221 -33.91 28.40 34.15
N LEU A 222 -33.58 28.84 32.93
CA LEU A 222 -32.94 30.15 32.67
C LEU A 222 -33.92 31.20 32.08
N SER A 223 -35.23 30.95 32.12
CA SER A 223 -36.29 31.92 31.76
C SER A 223 -37.00 32.47 32.99
#